data_AF-A0A3R6UG82-F1
#
_entry.id   AF-A0A3R6UG82-F1
#
_cell.length_a   1.000
_cell.length_b   1.000
_cell.length_c   1.000
_cell.angle_alpha   90.00
_cell.angle_beta   90.00
_cell.angle_gamma   90.00
#
_symmetry.space_group_name_H-M   'P 1'
#
loop_
_entity.id
_entity.type
_entity.pdbx_description
1 polymer ?
#
loop_
_entity_poly.entity_id
_entity_poly.type
_entity_poly.pdbx_seq_one_letter_code
_entity_poly.pdbx_strand_id
1 'polypeptide(L)'
;MCGLVPLSVLNADLLIANESDMDLLIRQMLNIGEAMYYAGAEISRIEETLYRLGKAYGAEHMNVYAITSSILITMEFRGMEAVTQSRRIRRDAMDLSKLNHLYRLCCDCIDSPIPVEALKEKILVILDERLDDLTNALGKVIAASALTIFLAVDWLMRCVPDLRHASLC
;
A
#
# COMPACT_ATOMS: atom_id res chain seq x y z
N MET A 1 24.42 17.32 22.30
CA MET A 1 24.81 15.99 21.79
C MET A 1 24.39 15.94 20.33
N CYS A 2 25.36 16.07 19.42
CA CYS A 2 25.13 16.01 17.98
C CYS A 2 24.69 14.59 17.61
N GLY A 3 23.40 14.41 17.33
CA GLY A 3 22.93 13.27 16.57
C GLY A 3 23.29 13.52 15.11
N LEU A 4 24.19 12.71 14.56
CA LEU A 4 24.53 12.70 13.14
C LEU A 4 23.24 12.51 12.33
N VAL A 5 22.80 13.58 11.66
CA VAL A 5 21.85 13.49 10.57
C VAL A 5 22.54 12.67 9.47
N PRO A 6 21.96 11.55 9.01
CA PRO A 6 22.59 10.73 7.98
C PRO A 6 22.80 11.55 6.71
N LEU A 7 23.96 11.38 6.08
CA LEU A 7 24.39 12.06 4.84
C LEU A 7 23.41 11.91 3.65
N SER A 8 22.38 11.06 3.76
CA SER A 8 21.28 10.96 2.80
C SER A 8 20.31 12.15 2.82
N VAL A 9 20.12 12.80 3.97
CA VAL A 9 19.20 13.96 4.11
C VAL A 9 19.71 15.17 3.31
N LEU A 10 21.03 15.36 3.25
CA LEU A 10 21.66 16.44 2.46
C LEU A 10 21.51 16.25 0.93
N ASN A 11 21.26 15.04 0.44
CA ASN A 11 20.97 14.80 -0.98
C ASN A 11 19.48 15.03 -1.31
N ALA A 12 18.57 14.83 -0.35
CA ALA A 12 17.15 15.07 -0.52
C ALA A 12 16.80 16.57 -0.56
N ASP A 13 17.53 17.40 0.19
CA ASP A 13 17.44 18.87 0.11
C ASP A 13 17.73 19.41 -1.30
N LEU A 14 18.42 18.64 -2.16
CA LEU A 14 18.69 18.99 -3.56
C LEU A 14 17.56 18.58 -4.53
N LEU A 15 16.66 17.69 -4.11
CA LEU A 15 15.54 17.17 -4.93
C LEU A 15 14.23 17.92 -4.71
N ILE A 16 14.10 18.66 -3.60
CA ILE A 16 12.90 19.41 -3.24
C ILE A 16 13.31 20.86 -3.02
N ALA A 17 13.64 21.54 -4.12
CA ALA A 17 14.07 22.94 -4.08
C ALA A 17 12.89 23.91 -4.18
N ASN A 18 11.69 23.44 -4.57
CA ASN A 18 10.53 24.28 -4.85
C ASN A 18 9.23 23.72 -4.23
N GLU A 19 8.31 24.63 -3.90
CA GLU A 19 6.93 24.33 -3.45
C GLU A 19 6.17 23.45 -4.46
N SER A 20 6.47 23.58 -5.76
CA SER A 20 5.90 22.75 -6.82
C SER A 20 6.26 21.25 -6.70
N ASP A 21 7.47 20.96 -6.22
CA ASP A 21 8.03 19.61 -6.15
C ASP A 21 7.44 18.88 -4.94
N MET A 22 7.24 19.63 -3.84
CA MET A 22 6.49 19.18 -2.66
C MET A 22 5.06 18.78 -3.03
N ASP A 23 4.34 19.66 -3.75
CA ASP A 23 2.99 19.35 -4.21
C ASP A 23 2.94 18.14 -5.15
N LEU A 24 3.96 17.97 -6.00
CA LEU A 24 4.06 16.81 -6.87
C LEU A 24 4.30 15.53 -6.07
N LEU A 25 5.18 15.57 -5.07
CA LEU A 25 5.48 14.44 -4.19
C LEU A 25 4.24 14.00 -3.41
N ILE A 26 3.54 14.93 -2.75
CA ILE A 26 2.30 14.63 -2.01
C ILE A 26 1.26 14.00 -2.94
N ARG A 27 1.12 14.53 -4.17
CA ARG A 27 0.23 13.94 -5.18
C ARG A 27 0.63 12.51 -5.55
N GLN A 28 1.93 12.22 -5.70
CA GLN A 28 2.38 10.84 -5.95
C GLN A 28 2.16 9.93 -4.74
N MET A 29 2.38 10.40 -3.53
CA MET A 29 2.11 9.64 -2.30
C MET A 29 0.61 9.31 -2.16
N LEU A 30 -0.27 10.25 -2.51
CA LEU A 30 -1.71 10.00 -2.58
C LEU A 30 -2.08 8.98 -3.67
N ASN A 31 -1.41 9.02 -4.84
CA ASN A 31 -1.59 8.00 -5.89
C ASN A 31 -1.18 6.61 -5.40
N ILE A 32 -0.03 6.50 -4.72
CA ILE A 32 0.46 5.23 -4.15
C ILE A 32 -0.52 4.71 -3.09
N GLY A 33 -0.91 5.57 -2.14
CA GLY A 33 -1.82 5.18 -1.07
C GLY A 33 -3.18 4.72 -1.59
N GLU A 34 -3.71 5.43 -2.59
CA GLU A 34 -4.95 5.03 -3.28
C GLU A 34 -4.79 3.67 -3.97
N ALA A 35 -3.70 3.45 -4.71
CA ALA A 35 -3.44 2.18 -5.39
C ALA A 35 -3.23 1.02 -4.41
N MET A 36 -2.49 1.23 -3.32
CA MET A 36 -2.34 0.25 -2.23
C MET A 36 -3.69 -0.09 -1.60
N TYR A 37 -4.54 0.92 -1.39
CA TYR A 37 -5.87 0.71 -0.84
C TYR A 37 -6.74 -0.14 -1.79
N TYR A 38 -6.72 0.13 -3.10
CA TYR A 38 -7.43 -0.70 -4.09
C TYR A 38 -6.91 -2.12 -4.14
N ALA A 39 -5.60 -2.29 -4.00
CA ALA A 39 -4.96 -3.59 -3.93
C ALA A 39 -5.27 -4.37 -2.63
N GLY A 40 -6.02 -3.77 -1.69
CA GLY A 40 -6.49 -4.41 -0.46
C GLY A 40 -5.49 -4.35 0.69
N ALA A 41 -4.59 -3.36 0.70
CA ALA A 41 -3.65 -3.15 1.79
C ALA A 41 -4.34 -2.83 3.12
N GLU A 42 -3.74 -3.29 4.22
CA GLU A 42 -4.15 -2.88 5.56
C GLU A 42 -3.88 -1.39 5.77
N ILE A 43 -4.85 -0.67 6.33
CA ILE A 43 -4.80 0.78 6.54
C ILE A 43 -3.54 1.19 7.32
N SER A 44 -3.23 0.49 8.41
CA SER A 44 -2.06 0.74 9.26
C SER A 44 -0.74 0.66 8.47
N ARG A 45 -0.63 -0.30 7.55
CA ARG A 45 0.56 -0.45 6.69
C ARG A 45 0.67 0.64 5.64
N ILE A 46 -0.45 1.12 5.09
CA ILE A 46 -0.46 2.27 4.18
C ILE A 46 0.09 3.50 4.91
N GLU A 47 -0.43 3.77 6.12
CA GLU A 47 0.01 4.91 6.94
C GLU A 47 1.50 4.84 7.25
N GLU A 48 1.98 3.69 7.74
CA GLU A 48 3.39 3.49 8.07
C GLU A 48 4.30 3.65 6.85
N THR A 49 3.90 3.09 5.70
CA THR A 49 4.71 3.13 4.48
C THR A 49 4.82 4.55 3.95
N LEU A 50 3.70 5.27 3.86
CA LEU A 50 3.69 6.66 3.42
C LEU A 50 4.42 7.58 4.40
N TYR A 51 4.30 7.33 5.72
CA TYR A 51 5.06 8.08 6.71
C TYR A 51 6.57 7.90 6.53
N ARG A 52 7.05 6.65 6.41
CA ARG A 52 8.47 6.34 6.19
C ARG A 52 8.99 6.90 4.86
N LEU A 53 8.18 6.82 3.81
CA LEU A 53 8.51 7.38 2.50
C LEU A 53 8.70 8.89 2.59
N GLY A 54 7.74 9.64 3.16
CA GLY A 54 7.86 11.09 3.33
C GLY A 54 9.08 11.50 4.16
N LYS A 55 9.43 10.71 5.18
CA LYS A 55 10.66 10.91 5.97
C LYS A 55 11.94 10.66 5.17
N ALA A 56 11.97 9.65 4.29
CA ALA A 56 13.12 9.40 3.42
C ALA A 56 13.34 10.52 2.40
N TYR A 57 12.25 11.18 1.96
CA TYR A 57 12.31 12.36 1.09
C TYR A 57 12.66 13.67 1.82
N GLY A 58 12.86 13.67 3.14
CA GLY A 58 13.34 14.83 3.90
C GLY A 58 12.27 15.65 4.64
N ALA A 59 11.04 15.15 4.77
CA ALA A 59 9.98 15.87 5.49
C ALA A 59 10.31 16.02 7.01
N GLU A 60 10.31 17.24 7.52
CA GLU A 60 10.56 17.54 8.94
C GLU A 60 9.35 17.15 9.79
N HIS A 61 8.14 17.47 9.33
CA HIS A 61 6.89 16.98 9.90
C HIS A 61 6.07 16.24 8.83
N MET A 62 5.60 15.05 9.19
CA MET A 62 4.84 14.18 8.30
C MET A 62 3.73 13.50 9.09
N ASN A 63 2.48 13.70 8.70
CA ASN A 63 1.32 13.03 9.27
C ASN A 63 0.50 12.40 8.14
N VAL A 64 0.20 11.10 8.29
CA VAL A 64 -0.64 10.35 7.36
C VAL A 64 -1.81 9.80 8.14
N TYR A 65 -3.01 10.00 7.59
CA TYR A 65 -4.23 9.44 8.15
C TYR A 65 -5.07 8.83 7.03
N ALA A 66 -5.30 7.52 7.09
CA ALA A 66 -6.07 6.80 6.10
C ALA A 66 -7.34 6.23 6.74
N ILE A 67 -8.47 6.52 6.11
CA ILE A 67 -9.76 5.89 6.41
C ILE A 67 -10.29 5.20 5.18
N THR A 68 -11.35 4.41 5.36
CA THR A 68 -11.90 3.56 4.30
C THR A 68 -12.42 4.31 3.06
N SER A 69 -12.56 5.62 3.16
CA SER A 69 -13.07 6.49 2.09
C SER A 69 -12.13 7.62 1.70
N SER A 70 -11.05 7.85 2.43
CA SER A 70 -10.11 8.94 2.13
C SER A 70 -8.75 8.76 2.78
N ILE A 71 -7.71 9.26 2.11
CA ILE A 71 -6.37 9.42 2.67
C ILE A 71 -6.11 10.91 2.83
N LEU A 72 -5.54 11.29 3.97
CA LEU A 72 -5.09 12.62 4.32
C LEU A 72 -3.57 12.57 4.55
N ILE A 73 -2.84 13.46 3.88
CA ILE A 73 -1.40 13.62 4.05
C ILE A 73 -1.13 15.08 4.39
N THR A 74 -0.43 15.29 5.50
CA THR A 74 0.12 16.60 5.88
C THR A 74 1.63 16.47 5.92
N MET A 75 2.31 17.33 5.17
CA MET A 75 3.76 17.33 5.07
C MET A 75 4.29 18.75 5.26
N GLU A 76 5.44 18.87 5.90
CA GLU A 76 6.15 20.12 6.12
C GLU A 76 7.64 19.88 5.91
N PHE A 77 8.26 20.75 5.12
CA PHE A 77 9.70 20.77 4.90
C PHE A 77 10.30 22.00 5.56
N ARG A 78 11.60 21.93 5.85
CA ARG A 78 12.33 23.00 6.50
C ARG A 78 12.28 24.28 5.66
N GLY A 79 11.55 25.28 6.16
CA GLY A 79 11.42 26.60 5.51
C GLY A 79 10.27 26.72 4.50
N MET A 80 9.41 25.70 4.38
CA MET A 80 8.16 25.76 3.60
C MET A 80 6.93 25.68 4.52
N GLU A 81 5.79 26.18 4.07
CA GLU A 81 4.54 26.06 4.81
C GLU A 81 4.05 24.60 4.82
N ALA A 82 3.37 24.20 5.89
CA ALA A 82 2.78 22.87 5.98
C ALA A 82 1.64 22.74 4.95
N VAL A 83 1.73 21.74 4.07
CA VAL A 83 0.72 21.45 3.06
C VAL A 83 -0.07 20.21 3.46
N THR A 84 -1.39 20.34 3.53
CA THR A 84 -2.31 19.24 3.74
C THR A 84 -3.10 18.98 2.46
N GLN A 85 -3.02 17.76 1.95
CA GLN A 85 -3.87 17.31 0.84
C GLN A 85 -4.66 16.06 1.23
N SER A 86 -5.85 15.95 0.65
CA SER A 86 -6.75 14.82 0.84
C SER A 86 -7.11 14.20 -0.49
N ARG A 87 -7.31 12.89 -0.51
CA ARG A 87 -7.92 12.21 -1.64
C ARG A 87 -9.00 11.26 -1.18
N ARG A 88 -10.17 11.36 -1.82
CA ARG A 88 -11.25 10.40 -1.65
C ARG A 88 -10.95 9.13 -2.45
N ILE A 89 -11.04 7.99 -1.80
CA ILE A 89 -10.84 6.67 -2.40
C ILE A 89 -12.21 6.08 -2.79
N ARG A 90 -12.31 5.45 -3.97
CA ARG A 90 -13.54 4.79 -4.45
C ARG A 90 -13.28 3.30 -4.70
N ARG A 91 -13.92 2.40 -3.95
CA ARG A 91 -13.69 0.96 -4.10
C ARG A 91 -13.74 0.50 -5.56
N ASP A 92 -12.67 -0.13 -5.99
CA ASP A 92 -12.54 -0.84 -7.26
C ASP A 92 -11.94 -2.24 -7.03
N ALA A 93 -11.76 -3.02 -8.09
CA ALA A 93 -11.31 -4.41 -8.04
C ALA A 93 -9.95 -4.60 -7.33
N MET A 94 -9.88 -5.66 -6.51
CA MET A 94 -8.71 -6.00 -5.70
C MET A 94 -7.68 -6.78 -6.52
N ASP A 95 -6.44 -6.29 -6.55
CA ASP A 95 -5.28 -6.93 -7.19
C ASP A 95 -4.08 -7.00 -6.23
N LEU A 96 -3.85 -8.19 -5.67
CA LEU A 96 -2.82 -8.40 -4.66
C LEU A 96 -1.39 -8.37 -5.22
N SER A 97 -1.20 -8.64 -6.52
CA SER A 97 0.14 -8.62 -7.12
C SER A 97 0.66 -7.19 -7.23
N LYS A 98 -0.21 -6.27 -7.63
CA LYS A 98 0.09 -4.83 -7.64
C LYS A 98 0.49 -4.32 -6.27
N LEU A 99 -0.13 -4.85 -5.20
CA LEU A 99 0.24 -4.47 -3.84
C LEU A 99 1.71 -4.75 -3.54
N ASN A 100 2.20 -5.94 -3.87
CA ASN A 100 3.58 -6.32 -3.61
C ASN A 100 4.58 -5.50 -4.44
N HIS A 101 4.25 -5.19 -5.70
CA HIS A 101 5.08 -4.33 -6.55
C HIS A 101 5.17 -2.91 -5.99
N LEU A 102 4.04 -2.34 -5.55
CA LEU A 102 4.00 -1.02 -4.92
C LEU A 102 4.81 -0.97 -3.61
N TYR A 103 4.71 -1.99 -2.75
CA TYR A 103 5.51 -2.06 -1.53
C TYR A 103 7.00 -2.13 -1.82
N ARG A 104 7.42 -2.97 -2.77
CA ARG A 104 8.83 -3.05 -3.17
C ARG A 104 9.35 -1.71 -3.67
N LEU A 105 8.60 -1.05 -4.55
CA LEU A 105 8.94 0.28 -5.03
C LEU A 105 9.12 1.28 -3.88
N CYS A 106 8.21 1.28 -2.90
CA CYS A 106 8.31 2.17 -1.73
C CYS A 106 9.54 1.86 -0.88
N CYS A 107 9.85 0.59 -0.63
CA CYS A 107 11.08 0.19 0.08
C CYS A 107 12.33 0.68 -0.67
N ASP A 108 12.40 0.47 -1.98
CA ASP A 108 13.53 0.92 -2.80
C ASP A 108 13.70 2.45 -2.72
N CYS A 109 12.60 3.20 -2.71
CA CYS A 109 12.63 4.66 -2.59
C CYS A 109 13.00 5.14 -1.17
N ILE A 110 12.71 4.35 -0.14
CA ILE A 110 13.11 4.63 1.24
C ILE A 110 14.63 4.46 1.40
N ASP A 111 15.20 3.43 0.76
CA ASP A 111 16.64 3.16 0.81
C ASP A 111 17.44 4.09 -0.11
N SER A 112 16.91 4.38 -1.31
CA SER A 112 17.52 5.26 -2.30
C SER A 112 16.46 6.18 -2.94
N PRO A 113 16.32 7.42 -2.45
CA PRO A 113 15.35 8.37 -2.99
C PRO A 113 15.60 8.65 -4.47
N ILE A 114 14.57 8.43 -5.29
CA ILE A 114 14.57 8.78 -6.71
C ILE A 114 13.82 10.11 -6.93
N PRO A 115 14.13 10.86 -8.01
CA PRO A 115 13.37 12.06 -8.36
C PRO A 115 11.87 11.76 -8.57
N VAL A 116 11.04 12.74 -8.24
CA VAL A 116 9.57 12.59 -8.16
C VAL A 116 8.96 12.23 -9.53
N GLU A 117 9.57 12.69 -10.62
CA GLU A 117 9.18 12.37 -12.00
C GLU A 117 9.40 10.89 -12.31
N ALA A 118 10.55 10.33 -11.91
CA ALA A 118 10.86 8.92 -12.10
C ALA A 118 9.95 8.04 -11.22
N LEU A 119 9.61 8.51 -10.02
CA LEU A 119 8.64 7.85 -9.16
C LEU A 119 7.27 7.74 -9.85
N LYS A 120 6.79 8.84 -10.43
CA LYS A 120 5.53 8.86 -11.19
C LYS A 120 5.54 7.86 -12.34
N GLU A 121 6.63 7.79 -13.11
CA GLU A 121 6.75 6.86 -14.24
C GLU A 121 6.69 5.40 -13.76
N LYS A 122 7.45 5.04 -12.72
CA LYS A 122 7.42 3.68 -12.15
C LYS A 122 6.05 3.29 -11.61
N ILE A 123 5.33 4.23 -10.97
CA ILE A 123 3.96 3.98 -10.51
C ILE A 123 3.04 3.68 -11.69
N LEU A 124 3.12 4.47 -12.77
CA LEU A 124 2.28 4.26 -13.96
C LEU A 124 2.52 2.88 -14.59
N VAL A 125 3.77 2.43 -14.66
CA VAL A 125 4.10 1.09 -15.16
C VAL A 125 3.43 0.00 -14.32
N ILE A 126 3.51 0.08 -12.99
CA ILE A 126 2.88 -0.92 -12.08
C ILE A 126 1.35 -0.87 -12.17
N LEU A 127 0.77 0.32 -12.37
CA LEU A 127 -0.67 0.47 -12.51
C LEU A 127 -1.18 -0.13 -13.83
N ASP A 128 -0.41 0.00 -14.91
CA ASP A 128 -0.75 -0.51 -16.24
C ASP A 128 -0.53 -2.04 -16.39
N GLU A 129 0.23 -2.66 -15.48
CA GLU A 129 0.34 -4.11 -15.43
C GLU A 129 -1.05 -4.75 -15.31
N ARG A 130 -1.43 -5.54 -16.33
CA ARG A 130 -2.63 -6.36 -16.30
C ARG A 130 -2.22 -7.78 -15.95
N LEU A 131 -2.74 -8.31 -14.86
CA LEU A 131 -2.66 -9.75 -14.60
C LEU A 131 -3.55 -10.50 -15.60
N ASP A 132 -3.09 -11.68 -16.00
CA ASP A 132 -3.87 -12.59 -16.82
C ASP A 132 -5.14 -13.04 -16.08
N ASP A 133 -6.29 -12.70 -16.65
CA ASP A 133 -7.62 -12.97 -16.09
C ASP A 133 -7.85 -14.46 -15.75
N LEU A 134 -7.15 -15.35 -16.46
CA LEU A 134 -7.22 -16.81 -16.28
C LEU A 134 -6.64 -17.27 -14.94
N THR A 135 -5.51 -16.71 -14.51
CA THR A 135 -4.85 -17.10 -13.25
C THR A 135 -5.73 -16.68 -12.06
N ASN A 136 -6.32 -15.50 -12.14
CA ASN A 136 -7.26 -14.98 -11.14
C ASN A 136 -8.56 -15.81 -11.09
N ALA A 137 -9.08 -16.23 -12.25
CA ALA A 137 -10.27 -17.08 -12.32
C ALA A 137 -10.02 -18.46 -11.71
N LEU A 138 -8.88 -19.08 -12.00
CA LEU A 138 -8.50 -20.37 -11.44
C LEU A 138 -8.40 -20.33 -9.91
N GLY A 139 -7.75 -19.28 -9.37
CA GLY A 139 -7.64 -19.07 -7.93
C GLY A 139 -9.01 -18.98 -7.25
N LYS A 140 -9.97 -18.27 -7.87
CA LYS A 140 -11.35 -18.16 -7.36
C LYS A 140 -12.07 -19.52 -7.35
N VAL A 141 -11.90 -20.32 -8.39
CA VAL A 141 -12.52 -21.66 -8.48
C VAL A 141 -11.97 -22.60 -7.41
N ILE A 142 -10.65 -22.61 -7.20
CA ILE A 142 -10.00 -23.42 -6.17
C ILE A 142 -10.45 -23.01 -4.76
N ALA A 143 -10.53 -21.71 -4.49
CA ALA A 143 -11.00 -21.22 -3.20
C ALA A 143 -12.47 -21.61 -2.94
N ALA A 144 -13.33 -21.46 -3.95
CA ALA A 144 -14.75 -21.83 -3.85
C ALA A 144 -14.95 -23.33 -3.65
N SER A 145 -14.19 -24.17 -4.35
CA SER A 145 -14.29 -25.63 -4.22
C SER A 145 -13.82 -26.10 -2.84
N ALA A 146 -12.70 -25.58 -2.34
CA ALA A 146 -12.20 -25.90 -1.00
C ALA A 146 -13.20 -25.51 0.10
N LEU A 147 -13.80 -24.31 0.01
CA LEU A 147 -14.81 -23.85 0.97
C LEU A 147 -16.07 -24.72 0.94
N THR A 148 -16.48 -25.15 -0.26
CA THR A 148 -17.65 -26.03 -0.42
C THR A 148 -17.42 -27.38 0.23
N ILE A 149 -16.24 -27.97 0.05
CA ILE A 149 -15.87 -29.26 0.68
C ILE A 149 -15.87 -29.12 2.20
N PHE A 150 -15.27 -28.05 2.74
CA PHE A 150 -15.22 -27.82 4.18
C PHE A 150 -16.62 -27.73 4.81
N LEU A 151 -17.52 -26.95 4.20
CA LEU A 151 -18.89 -26.79 4.68
C LEU A 151 -19.74 -28.05 4.49
N ALA A 152 -19.53 -28.80 3.40
CA ALA A 152 -20.24 -30.05 3.15
C ALA A 152 -19.87 -31.14 4.17
N VAL A 153 -18.59 -31.25 4.52
CA VAL A 153 -18.12 -32.20 5.54
C VAL A 153 -18.67 -31.85 6.92
N ASP A 154 -18.65 -30.57 7.33
CA ASP A 154 -19.24 -30.15 8.61
C ASP A 154 -20.75 -30.42 8.65
N TRP A 155 -21.46 -30.13 7.56
CA TRP A 155 -22.90 -30.39 7.46
C TRP A 155 -23.22 -31.88 7.55
N LEU A 156 -22.47 -32.74 6.85
CA LEU A 156 -22.63 -34.19 6.91
C LEU A 156 -22.41 -34.73 8.33
N MET A 157 -21.37 -34.26 9.02
CA MET A 157 -21.06 -34.64 10.41
C MET A 157 -22.11 -34.17 11.42
N ARG A 158 -22.85 -33.08 11.13
CA ARG A 158 -23.97 -32.61 11.96
C ARG A 158 -25.28 -33.36 11.69
N CYS A 159 -25.59 -33.67 10.43
CA CYS A 159 -26.84 -34.34 10.04
C CYS A 159 -26.86 -35.84 10.32
N VAL A 160 -25.71 -36.51 10.36
CA VAL A 160 -25.59 -37.94 10.70
C VAL A 160 -24.80 -38.09 12.01
N PRO A 161 -25.46 -38.07 13.18
CA PRO A 161 -24.76 -38.19 14.47
C PRO A 161 -24.10 -39.55 14.71
N ASP A 162 -24.47 -40.57 13.93
CA ASP A 162 -24.07 -41.97 14.12
C ASP A 162 -22.62 -42.29 13.71
N LEU A 163 -21.93 -41.35 13.04
CA LEU A 163 -20.52 -41.51 12.64
C LEU A 163 -19.51 -41.08 13.73
N ARG A 164 -19.95 -40.46 14.83
CA ARG A 164 -19.05 -40.04 15.93
C ARG A 164 -18.57 -41.20 16.81
N HIS A 165 -19.23 -42.36 16.78
CA HIS A 165 -18.88 -43.51 17.63
C HIS A 165 -18.01 -44.56 16.94
N ALA A 166 -17.77 -44.45 15.62
CA ALA A 166 -16.97 -45.44 14.88
C ALA A 166 -15.46 -45.17 14.92
N SER A 167 -14.99 -44.05 15.49
CA SER A 167 -13.57 -43.67 15.56
C SER A 167 -12.95 -43.80 16.96
N LEU A 168 -13.63 -44.44 17.92
CA LEU A 168 -13.16 -44.66 19.29
C LEU A 168 -13.12 -46.15 19.70
N CYS A 169 -13.12 -47.07 18.73
CA CYS A 169 -12.76 -48.48 18.93
C CYS A 169 -11.56 -48.85 18.07
#